data_AF-A0A392ME19-F1
#
_entry.id   AF-A0A392ME19-F1
#
_cell.length_a   1.000
_cell.length_b   1.000
_cell.length_c   1.000
_cell.angle_alpha   90.00
_cell.angle_beta   90.00
_cell.angle_gamma   90.00
#
_symmetry.space_group_name_H-M   'P 1'
#
loop_
_entity.id
_entity.type
_entity.pdbx_description
1 polymer ?
#
loop_
_entity_poly.entity_id
_entity_poly.type
_entity_poly.pdbx_seq_one_letter_code
_entity_poly.pdbx_strand_id
1 'polypeptide(L)'
;VMRRINVLKEEAARIAENVTLSHNEKRKINSARYSAMMAPIVVALERRLASTSRKPETPHEAWFQEEYKDPLKSAIVSFKTPPSSSTALGDVWRPFDSIAASLASYQRKSSISLQEVAPCLALLSSSDVPMPGLEKQMKVPDSGKATDLQGVVTIASFLQQVTILSTKTKPKKLGILGSDGQKYTYLLKGREDLRLDARIMQLLQAINGFLHSSSSTCSKSLGIRYYSVTPISGRAGLIQWVDNVVSIYSVFKSWQTRAQHAQFLALGTANTKSSAPPPVPRPSDMFYGKIIPALKEKGIKRVISRRDWPHEVKYKVLLDLMKEVPRHLLYQELWCASEGYKAFSSKMK
;
A
#
# COMPACT_ATOMS: atom_id res chain seq x y z
N VAL A 1 13.36 13.36 -12.98
CA VAL A 1 14.65 14.07 -13.09
C VAL A 1 15.49 13.49 -14.21
N MET A 2 15.84 12.19 -14.19
CA MET A 2 16.67 11.55 -15.24
C MET A 2 16.24 11.81 -16.68
N ARG A 3 14.93 11.74 -16.99
CA ARG A 3 14.43 12.08 -18.33
C ARG A 3 14.78 13.52 -18.76
N ARG A 4 14.68 14.50 -17.84
CA ARG A 4 15.05 15.90 -18.12
C ARG A 4 16.57 16.06 -18.26
N ILE A 5 17.35 15.31 -17.47
CA ILE A 5 18.82 15.27 -17.61
C ILE A 5 19.22 14.76 -18.99
N ASN A 6 18.60 13.68 -19.50
CA ASN A 6 18.93 13.15 -20.82
C ASN A 6 18.63 14.16 -21.94
N VAL A 7 17.47 14.83 -21.88
CA VAL A 7 17.13 15.90 -22.83
C VAL A 7 18.15 17.05 -22.76
N LEU A 8 18.57 17.46 -21.56
CA LEU A 8 19.59 18.51 -21.40
C LEU A 8 20.96 18.08 -21.97
N LYS A 9 21.33 16.81 -21.86
CA LYS A 9 22.56 16.28 -22.46
C LYS A 9 22.52 16.30 -23.99
N GLU A 10 21.41 15.87 -24.57
CA GLU A 10 21.19 15.90 -26.03
C GLU A 10 21.23 17.34 -26.58
N GLU A 11 20.57 18.28 -25.89
CA GLU A 11 20.58 19.69 -26.27
C GLU A 11 21.97 20.33 -26.09
N ALA A 12 22.69 20.00 -25.01
CA ALA A 12 24.05 20.48 -24.80
C ALA A 12 25.02 19.98 -25.89
N ALA A 13 24.84 18.74 -26.38
CA ALA A 13 25.59 18.21 -27.52
C ALA A 13 25.29 18.99 -28.80
N ARG A 14 24.01 19.25 -29.11
CA ARG A 14 23.61 20.06 -30.27
C ARG A 14 24.16 21.49 -30.21
N ILE A 15 24.16 22.11 -29.03
CA ILE A 15 24.71 23.46 -28.82
C ILE A 15 26.24 23.46 -28.94
N ALA A 16 26.92 22.36 -28.60
CA ALA A 16 28.35 22.23 -28.75
C ALA A 16 28.78 22.23 -30.23
N GLU A 17 28.01 21.59 -31.10
CA GLU A 17 28.22 21.51 -32.57
C GLU A 17 28.02 22.85 -33.29
N ASN A 18 27.31 23.81 -32.68
CA ASN A 18 27.06 25.10 -33.28
C ASN A 18 28.34 25.95 -33.35
N VAL A 19 28.79 26.31 -34.55
CA VAL A 19 30.04 27.04 -34.78
C VAL A 19 29.91 28.56 -34.59
N THR A 20 28.69 29.10 -34.64
CA THR A 20 28.42 30.56 -34.59
C THR A 20 28.38 31.12 -33.17
N LEU A 21 28.26 30.25 -32.15
CA LEU A 21 28.18 30.66 -30.75
C LEU A 21 29.55 30.57 -30.06
N SER A 22 29.92 31.61 -29.32
CA SER A 22 31.08 31.58 -28.43
C SER A 22 30.90 30.59 -27.29
N HIS A 23 32.00 30.13 -26.69
CA HIS A 23 31.95 29.24 -25.53
C HIS A 23 31.14 29.83 -24.36
N ASN A 24 31.22 31.16 -24.15
CA ASN A 24 30.48 31.83 -23.09
C ASN A 24 28.96 31.85 -23.35
N GLU A 25 28.55 32.07 -24.60
CA GLU A 25 27.13 32.02 -25.01
C GLU A 25 26.58 30.61 -24.89
N LYS A 26 27.32 29.59 -25.34
CA LYS A 26 26.95 28.17 -25.17
C LYS A 26 26.70 27.84 -23.69
N ARG A 27 27.58 28.26 -22.78
CA ARG A 27 27.38 28.08 -21.33
C ARG A 27 26.15 28.80 -20.80
N LYS A 28 25.93 30.06 -21.21
CA LYS A 28 24.74 30.84 -20.78
C LYS A 28 23.44 30.18 -21.23
N ILE A 29 23.37 29.72 -22.48
CA ILE A 29 22.19 29.02 -23.03
C ILE A 29 21.92 27.72 -22.26
N ASN A 30 22.94 26.89 -22.06
CA ASN A 30 22.80 25.64 -21.31
C ASN A 30 22.37 25.88 -19.86
N SER A 31 22.94 26.90 -19.21
CA SER A 31 22.62 27.30 -17.83
C SER A 31 21.17 27.77 -17.70
N ALA A 32 20.73 28.70 -18.56
CA ALA A 32 19.35 29.20 -18.57
C ALA A 32 18.34 28.08 -18.83
N ARG A 33 18.65 27.16 -19.74
CA ARG A 33 17.78 26.02 -20.06
C ARG A 33 17.70 25.02 -18.93
N TYR A 34 18.83 24.73 -18.26
CA TYR A 34 18.85 23.91 -17.04
C TYR A 34 17.92 24.52 -15.98
N SER A 35 18.08 25.80 -15.66
CA SER A 35 17.27 26.49 -14.66
C SER A 35 15.78 26.44 -15.01
N ALA A 36 15.40 26.71 -16.26
CA ALA A 36 14.01 26.65 -16.71
C ALA A 36 13.43 25.22 -16.62
N MET A 37 14.18 24.20 -17.05
CA MET A 37 13.73 22.81 -17.02
C MET A 37 13.65 22.23 -15.60
N MET A 38 14.50 22.69 -14.68
CA MET A 38 14.57 22.17 -13.31
C MET A 38 13.74 22.97 -12.31
N ALA A 39 13.35 24.21 -12.62
CA ALA A 39 12.55 25.07 -11.74
C ALA A 39 11.31 24.40 -11.13
N PRO A 40 10.47 23.63 -11.86
CA PRO A 40 9.32 22.95 -11.25
C PRO A 40 9.71 21.91 -10.19
N ILE A 41 10.87 21.27 -10.35
CA ILE A 41 11.38 20.27 -9.39
C ILE A 41 11.93 20.99 -8.17
N VAL A 42 12.70 22.06 -8.38
CA VAL A 42 13.22 22.91 -7.30
C VAL A 42 12.09 23.41 -6.42
N VAL A 43 11.05 24.01 -7.01
CA VAL A 43 9.88 24.51 -6.26
C VAL A 43 9.21 23.40 -5.45
N ALA A 44 9.08 22.20 -6.02
CA ALA A 44 8.51 21.06 -5.30
C ALA A 44 9.39 20.61 -4.13
N LEU A 45 10.72 20.58 -4.29
CA LEU A 45 11.68 20.23 -3.25
C LEU A 45 11.72 21.27 -2.13
N GLU A 46 11.73 22.55 -2.47
CA GLU A 46 11.69 23.65 -1.50
C GLU A 46 10.40 23.66 -0.69
N ARG A 47 9.25 23.46 -1.36
CA ARG A 47 7.97 23.33 -0.67
C ARG A 47 7.99 22.16 0.31
N ARG A 48 8.64 21.04 -0.06
CA ARG A 48 8.78 19.88 0.82
C ARG A 48 9.72 20.17 1.99
N LEU A 49 10.89 20.74 1.74
CA LEU A 49 11.83 21.17 2.79
C LEU A 49 11.13 22.10 3.79
N ALA A 50 10.43 23.14 3.30
CA ALA A 50 9.67 24.06 4.13
C ALA A 50 8.60 23.35 4.98
N SER A 51 7.94 22.32 4.44
CA SER A 51 6.96 21.54 5.20
C SER A 51 7.60 20.65 6.28
N THR A 52 8.80 20.12 6.04
CA THR A 52 9.51 19.23 6.97
C THR A 52 10.44 19.95 7.94
N SER A 53 10.70 21.24 7.73
CA SER A 53 11.53 22.09 8.60
C SER A 53 10.71 23.00 9.54
N ARG A 54 9.41 22.73 9.68
CA ARG A 54 8.57 23.38 10.71
C ARG A 54 9.07 23.00 12.10
N LYS A 55 8.65 23.73 13.15
CA LYS A 55 9.01 23.37 14.53
C LYS A 55 8.61 21.90 14.78
N PRO A 56 9.55 21.02 15.20
CA PRO A 56 9.23 19.63 15.43
C PRO A 56 8.29 19.49 16.64
N GLU A 57 7.25 18.67 16.49
CA GLU A 57 6.26 18.37 17.54
C GLU A 57 6.49 16.99 18.16
N THR A 58 7.28 16.13 17.50
CA THR A 58 7.54 14.75 17.93
C THR A 58 9.03 14.45 17.96
N PRO A 59 9.49 13.49 18.78
CA PRO A 59 10.88 13.03 18.77
C PRO A 59 11.35 12.59 17.37
N HIS A 60 10.48 11.92 16.61
CA HIS A 60 10.79 11.47 15.25
C HIS A 60 11.00 12.64 14.28
N GLU A 61 10.23 13.72 14.42
CA GLU A 61 10.42 14.93 13.60
C GLU A 61 11.71 15.66 13.97
N ALA A 62 12.04 15.75 15.27
CA ALA A 62 13.29 16.35 15.73
C ALA A 62 14.51 15.61 15.16
N TRP A 63 14.53 14.28 15.29
CA TRP A 63 15.56 13.42 14.70
C TRP A 63 15.70 13.64 13.19
N PHE A 64 14.58 13.64 12.45
CA PHE A 64 14.64 13.82 10.99
C PHE A 64 15.24 15.18 10.61
N GLN A 65 14.92 16.23 11.37
CA GLN A 65 15.47 17.55 11.11
C GLN A 65 16.95 17.64 11.44
N GLU A 66 17.38 17.08 12.56
CA GLU A 66 18.79 17.04 12.96
C GLU A 66 19.66 16.34 11.89
N GLU A 67 19.21 15.18 11.41
CA GLU A 67 19.96 14.38 10.45
C GLU A 67 19.90 14.91 9.01
N TYR A 68 18.73 15.36 8.53
CA TYR A 68 18.50 15.55 7.11
C TYR A 68 18.23 16.99 6.66
N LYS A 69 17.98 17.93 7.58
CA LYS A 69 17.64 19.32 7.19
C LYS A 69 18.75 20.00 6.40
N ASP A 70 19.97 19.97 6.91
CA ASP A 70 21.12 20.63 6.26
C ASP A 70 21.59 19.90 5.01
N PRO A 71 21.69 18.55 4.99
CA PRO A 71 21.95 17.81 3.76
C PRO A 71 20.91 18.09 2.66
N LEU A 72 19.62 18.14 2.99
CA LEU A 72 18.56 18.46 2.03
C LEU A 72 18.66 19.89 1.53
N LYS A 73 18.93 20.86 2.42
CA LYS A 73 19.12 22.27 2.05
C LYS A 73 20.31 22.43 1.11
N SER A 74 21.44 21.81 1.45
CA SER A 74 22.66 21.81 0.61
C SER A 74 22.41 21.16 -0.75
N ALA A 75 21.73 20.00 -0.77
CA ALA A 75 21.36 19.31 -2.01
C ALA A 75 20.46 20.17 -2.91
N ILE A 76 19.48 20.88 -2.34
CA ILE A 76 18.60 21.78 -3.10
C ILE A 76 19.37 22.99 -3.65
N VAL A 77 20.24 23.60 -2.85
CA VAL A 77 21.09 24.73 -3.30
C VAL A 77 22.03 24.28 -4.42
N SER A 78 22.68 23.13 -4.28
CA SER A 78 23.52 22.54 -5.31
C SER A 78 22.72 22.26 -6.59
N PHE A 79 21.52 21.68 -6.47
CA PHE A 79 20.66 21.35 -7.60
C PHE A 79 20.09 22.58 -8.32
N LYS A 80 19.94 23.72 -7.64
CA LYS A 80 19.57 25.01 -8.25
C LYS A 80 20.68 25.57 -9.14
N THR A 81 21.93 25.35 -8.76
CA THR A 81 23.09 25.88 -9.47
C THR A 81 23.35 25.04 -10.73
N PRO A 82 23.30 25.63 -11.93
CA PRO A 82 23.57 24.89 -13.16
C PRO A 82 25.01 24.36 -13.17
N PRO A 83 25.23 23.09 -13.57
CA PRO A 83 26.57 22.52 -13.58
C PRO A 83 27.44 23.15 -14.66
N SER A 84 28.74 23.23 -14.39
CA SER A 84 29.74 23.84 -15.28
C SER A 84 29.95 23.08 -16.59
N SER A 85 29.57 21.80 -16.64
CA SER A 85 29.76 20.93 -17.81
C SER A 85 28.59 19.95 -18.01
N SER A 86 28.45 19.44 -19.25
CA SER A 86 27.44 18.43 -19.61
C SER A 86 27.68 17.07 -18.94
N THR A 87 28.94 16.71 -18.66
CA THR A 87 29.29 15.49 -17.91
C THR A 87 28.80 15.54 -16.47
N ALA A 88 28.87 16.70 -15.81
CA ALA A 88 28.38 16.88 -14.46
C ALA A 88 26.84 16.85 -14.33
N LEU A 89 26.08 16.94 -15.43
CA LEU A 89 24.61 16.81 -15.41
C LEU A 89 24.13 15.46 -14.87
N GLY A 90 24.94 14.40 -14.98
CA GLY A 90 24.59 13.10 -14.40
C GLY A 90 24.62 13.07 -12.87
N ASP A 91 25.36 14.01 -12.27
CA ASP A 91 25.77 13.93 -10.88
C ASP A 91 24.95 14.85 -9.97
N VAL A 92 24.21 15.80 -10.57
CA VAL A 92 23.36 16.78 -9.85
C VAL A 92 22.30 16.14 -8.95
N TRP A 93 21.93 14.88 -9.18
CA TRP A 93 20.93 14.17 -8.38
C TRP A 93 21.54 13.25 -7.31
N ARG A 94 22.85 12.98 -7.35
CA ARG A 94 23.54 12.08 -6.41
C ARG A 94 23.33 12.44 -4.94
N PRO A 95 23.33 13.73 -4.52
CA PRO A 95 23.05 14.07 -3.12
C PRO A 95 21.69 13.56 -2.64
N PHE A 96 20.66 13.63 -3.48
CA PHE A 96 19.33 13.10 -3.14
C PHE A 96 19.31 11.57 -3.10
N ASP A 97 20.05 10.90 -3.98
CA ASP A 97 20.17 9.44 -3.95
C ASP A 97 20.87 8.96 -2.66
N SER A 98 21.91 9.67 -2.20
CA SER A 98 22.58 9.39 -0.93
C SER A 98 21.64 9.56 0.27
N ILE A 99 20.89 10.67 0.33
CA ILE A 99 19.89 10.92 1.37
C ILE A 99 18.79 9.84 1.33
N ALA A 100 18.30 9.48 0.15
CA ALA A 100 17.28 8.45 -0.02
C ALA A 100 17.78 7.06 0.41
N ALA A 101 19.04 6.71 0.12
CA ALA A 101 19.65 5.46 0.53
C ALA A 101 19.79 5.37 2.06
N SER A 102 20.21 6.47 2.71
CA SER A 102 20.26 6.56 4.17
C SER A 102 18.87 6.37 4.80
N LEU A 103 17.85 7.10 4.28
CA LEU A 103 16.46 6.99 4.73
C LEU A 103 15.81 5.62 4.46
N ALA A 104 16.29 4.88 3.46
CA ALA A 104 15.72 3.58 3.10
C ALA A 104 15.78 2.57 4.26
N SER A 105 16.78 2.65 5.13
CA SER A 105 16.89 1.82 6.33
C SER A 105 15.68 2.02 7.27
N TYR A 106 15.32 3.25 7.58
CA TYR A 106 14.17 3.62 8.41
C TYR A 106 12.84 3.28 7.73
N GLN A 107 12.77 3.45 6.41
CA GLN A 107 11.57 3.11 5.64
C GLN A 107 11.27 1.61 5.56
N ARG A 108 12.27 0.75 5.83
CA ARG A 108 12.13 -0.71 5.85
C ARG A 108 11.64 -1.26 7.19
N LYS A 109 11.58 -0.44 8.25
CA LYS A 109 11.04 -0.86 9.54
C LYS A 109 9.59 -1.32 9.38
N SER A 110 9.28 -2.49 9.93
CA SER A 110 7.92 -3.07 9.96
C SER A 110 7.12 -2.61 11.17
N SER A 111 7.73 -1.89 12.10
CA SER A 111 7.06 -1.29 13.25
C SER A 111 7.74 0.00 13.69
N ILE A 112 6.99 0.83 14.41
CA ILE A 112 7.48 2.07 15.01
C ILE A 112 6.89 2.24 16.42
N SER A 113 7.65 2.84 17.32
CA SER A 113 7.16 3.20 18.66
C SER A 113 6.20 4.38 18.55
N LEU A 114 5.04 4.28 19.21
CA LEU A 114 4.05 5.35 19.26
C LEU A 114 4.61 6.57 19.99
N GLN A 115 5.45 6.38 21.02
CA GLN A 115 6.08 7.48 21.75
C GLN A 115 6.98 8.35 20.85
N GLU A 116 7.63 7.76 19.84
CA GLU A 116 8.47 8.49 18.89
C GLU A 116 7.65 9.38 17.95
N VAL A 117 6.44 8.96 17.57
CA VAL A 117 5.64 9.60 16.51
C VAL A 117 4.38 10.31 16.99
N ALA A 118 3.90 10.01 18.19
CA ALA A 118 2.69 10.55 18.78
C ALA A 118 2.75 10.44 20.32
N PRO A 119 3.66 11.17 20.99
CA PRO A 119 3.89 11.04 22.43
C PRO A 119 2.62 11.33 23.27
N CYS A 120 1.79 12.28 22.87
CA CYS A 120 0.53 12.57 23.55
C CYS A 120 -0.44 11.38 23.54
N LEU A 121 -0.50 10.62 22.44
CA LEU A 121 -1.31 9.40 22.36
C LEU A 121 -0.69 8.25 23.16
N ALA A 122 0.63 8.17 23.19
CA ALA A 122 1.35 7.15 23.95
C ALA A 122 1.23 7.33 25.47
N LEU A 123 1.05 8.57 25.94
CA LEU A 123 0.87 8.93 27.35
C LEU A 123 -0.59 8.93 27.80
N LEU A 124 -1.54 8.75 26.87
CA LEU A 124 -2.95 8.74 27.19
C LEU A 124 -3.31 7.48 28.00
N SER A 125 -3.72 7.68 29.25
CA SER A 125 -4.02 6.62 30.22
C SER A 125 -5.52 6.43 30.50
N SER A 126 -6.35 7.42 30.14
CA SER A 126 -7.80 7.32 30.09
C SER A 126 -8.37 8.51 29.30
N SER A 127 -9.51 8.32 28.64
CA SER A 127 -10.22 9.37 27.91
C SER A 127 -11.72 9.09 27.90
N ASP A 128 -12.52 10.16 27.93
CA ASP A 128 -13.97 10.10 27.72
C ASP A 128 -14.34 9.99 26.22
N VAL A 129 -13.35 9.93 25.33
CA VAL A 129 -13.56 9.80 23.89
C VAL A 129 -14.10 8.39 23.58
N PRO A 130 -15.23 8.26 22.88
CA PRO A 130 -15.79 6.96 22.51
C PRO A 130 -14.87 6.21 21.53
N MET A 131 -14.86 4.89 21.64
CA MET A 131 -14.09 4.01 20.76
C MET A 131 -14.63 4.10 19.31
N PRO A 132 -13.80 4.47 18.32
CA PRO A 132 -14.25 4.70 16.95
C PRO A 132 -15.02 3.52 16.35
N GLY A 133 -16.26 3.76 15.93
CA GLY A 133 -17.12 2.76 15.31
C GLY A 133 -18.00 1.96 16.27
N LEU A 134 -17.86 2.15 17.58
CA LEU A 134 -18.71 1.49 18.58
C LEU A 134 -19.85 2.38 19.07
N GLU A 135 -19.86 3.66 18.71
CA GLU A 135 -20.92 4.62 19.07
C GLU A 135 -22.35 4.17 18.70
N LYS A 136 -22.51 3.28 17.72
CA LYS A 136 -23.82 2.79 17.25
C LYS A 136 -24.36 1.57 18.00
N GLN A 137 -23.62 0.99 18.94
CA GLN A 137 -24.10 -0.16 19.73
C GLN A 137 -25.07 0.22 20.87
N MET A 138 -25.53 1.48 20.92
CA MET A 138 -26.63 1.90 21.78
C MET A 138 -27.90 1.09 21.45
N LYS A 139 -28.26 0.16 22.33
CA LYS A 139 -29.67 -0.16 22.53
C LYS A 139 -30.29 1.06 23.20
N VAL A 140 -31.19 1.75 22.52
CA VAL A 140 -32.06 2.75 23.15
C VAL A 140 -32.84 2.01 24.25
N PRO A 141 -32.70 2.35 25.53
CA PRO A 141 -33.63 1.86 26.54
C PRO A 141 -34.99 2.51 26.27
N ASP A 142 -36.07 1.73 26.27
CA ASP A 142 -37.46 2.22 26.18
C ASP A 142 -37.90 3.08 27.39
N SER A 143 -36.97 3.49 28.26
CA SER A 143 -37.24 4.33 29.43
C SER A 143 -36.39 5.60 29.39
N GLY A 144 -37.07 6.75 29.29
CA GLY A 144 -36.50 8.09 29.12
C GLY A 144 -35.74 8.64 30.34
N LYS A 145 -34.68 7.96 30.77
CA LYS A 145 -33.68 8.51 31.70
C LYS A 145 -32.34 8.67 30.97
N ALA A 146 -32.04 9.91 30.61
CA ALA A 146 -30.93 10.32 29.77
C ALA A 146 -29.62 10.58 30.54
N THR A 147 -29.21 9.70 31.46
CA THR A 147 -28.05 10.01 32.33
C THR A 147 -26.90 9.00 32.38
N ASP A 148 -27.02 7.78 31.87
CA ASP A 148 -25.94 6.81 32.05
C ASP A 148 -25.27 6.43 30.72
N LEU A 149 -24.02 6.89 30.54
CA LEU A 149 -23.06 6.41 29.53
C LEU A 149 -22.66 4.93 29.75
N GLN A 150 -23.46 4.12 30.48
CA GLN A 150 -23.14 2.81 31.07
C GLN A 150 -22.78 1.69 30.08
N GLY A 151 -22.67 1.99 28.78
CA GLY A 151 -22.33 1.00 27.74
C GLY A 151 -21.45 1.52 26.62
N VAL A 152 -20.98 2.77 26.67
CA VAL A 152 -20.08 3.30 25.64
C VAL A 152 -18.65 2.93 26.02
N VAL A 153 -18.03 2.07 25.21
CA VAL A 153 -16.60 1.78 25.34
C VAL A 153 -15.82 3.04 24.95
N THR A 154 -15.06 3.59 25.88
CA THR A 154 -14.19 4.75 25.64
C THR A 154 -12.74 4.30 25.46
N ILE A 155 -11.89 5.20 24.98
CA ILE A 155 -10.47 4.93 24.79
C ILE A 155 -9.76 4.96 26.15
N ALA A 156 -9.26 3.82 26.61
CA ALA A 156 -8.41 3.74 27.79
C ALA A 156 -6.96 4.11 27.45
N SER A 157 -6.35 3.48 26.44
CA SER A 157 -4.97 3.78 26.03
C SER A 157 -4.66 3.29 24.62
N PHE A 158 -3.50 3.67 24.08
CA PHE A 158 -2.99 3.16 22.81
C PHE A 158 -1.84 2.18 23.03
N LEU A 159 -1.73 1.18 22.15
CA LEU A 159 -0.58 0.28 22.17
C LEU A 159 0.70 1.01 21.73
N GLN A 160 1.78 0.76 22.47
CA GLN A 160 3.08 1.42 22.24
C GLN A 160 3.72 1.06 20.90
N GLN A 161 3.40 -0.10 20.32
CA GLN A 161 3.97 -0.52 19.05
C GLN A 161 2.94 -0.43 17.93
N VAL A 162 3.29 0.29 16.86
CA VAL A 162 2.47 0.44 15.65
C VAL A 162 3.11 -0.36 14.52
N THR A 163 2.36 -1.28 13.93
CA THR A 163 2.86 -2.11 12.82
C THR A 163 2.65 -1.39 11.48
N ILE A 164 3.66 -1.43 10.61
CA ILE A 164 3.65 -0.85 9.27
C ILE A 164 3.47 -1.97 8.25
N LEU A 165 2.36 -1.94 7.50
CA LEU A 165 2.13 -2.96 6.48
C LEU A 165 3.00 -2.72 5.24
N SER A 166 3.62 -3.78 4.71
CA SER A 166 4.53 -3.78 3.57
C SER A 166 3.81 -3.64 2.21
N THR A 167 3.01 -2.58 2.06
CA THR A 167 2.32 -2.23 0.81
C THR A 167 2.79 -0.88 0.28
N LYS A 168 2.39 -0.54 -0.95
CA LYS A 168 2.76 0.74 -1.60
C LYS A 168 2.40 1.97 -0.75
N THR A 169 1.26 1.93 -0.05
CA THR A 169 0.77 3.05 0.76
C THR A 169 1.23 3.00 2.22
N LYS A 170 1.91 1.91 2.64
CA LYS A 170 2.44 1.70 4.00
C LYS A 170 1.48 2.10 5.13
N PRO A 171 0.23 1.61 5.13
CA PRO A 171 -0.74 1.94 6.17
C PRO A 171 -0.32 1.35 7.52
N LYS A 172 -0.84 1.90 8.61
CA LYS A 172 -0.43 1.57 9.97
C LYS A 172 -1.50 0.76 10.68
N LYS A 173 -1.15 -0.41 11.21
CA LYS A 173 -2.02 -1.19 12.09
C LYS A 173 -1.77 -0.71 13.52
N LEU A 174 -2.75 -0.03 14.10
CA LEU A 174 -2.74 0.42 15.49
C LEU A 174 -3.66 -0.44 16.36
N GLY A 175 -3.35 -0.56 17.64
CA GLY A 175 -4.25 -1.12 18.64
C GLY A 175 -4.61 -0.06 19.67
N ILE A 176 -5.86 -0.06 20.09
CA ILE A 176 -6.43 0.81 21.12
C ILE A 176 -7.05 -0.11 22.18
N LEU A 177 -6.79 0.17 23.45
CA LEU A 177 -7.43 -0.49 24.58
C LEU A 177 -8.71 0.27 24.94
N GLY A 178 -9.83 -0.44 25.05
CA GLY A 178 -11.10 0.12 25.52
C GLY A 178 -11.18 0.17 27.05
N SER A 179 -12.11 0.98 27.56
CA SER A 179 -12.47 1.01 28.99
C SER A 179 -13.05 -0.32 29.49
N ASP A 180 -13.48 -1.18 28.58
CA ASP A 180 -13.90 -2.57 28.82
C ASP A 180 -12.74 -3.57 28.94
N GLY A 181 -11.50 -3.10 28.82
CA GLY A 181 -10.29 -3.94 28.84
C GLY A 181 -10.03 -4.69 27.53
N GLN A 182 -10.85 -4.50 26.49
CA GLN A 182 -10.68 -5.19 25.21
C GLN A 182 -9.79 -4.41 24.26
N LYS A 183 -9.07 -5.16 23.40
CA LYS A 183 -8.19 -4.58 22.38
C LYS A 183 -8.93 -4.42 21.05
N TYR A 184 -9.03 -3.18 20.60
CA TYR A 184 -9.60 -2.80 19.31
C TYR A 184 -8.49 -2.44 18.34
N THR A 185 -8.47 -3.12 17.19
CA THR A 185 -7.40 -2.94 16.20
C THR A 185 -7.94 -2.20 14.98
N TYR A 186 -7.15 -1.26 14.47
CA TYR A 186 -7.52 -0.44 13.32
C TYR A 186 -6.38 -0.33 12.31
N LEU A 187 -6.74 -0.19 11.05
CA LEU A 187 -5.87 0.20 9.97
C LEU A 187 -6.00 1.71 9.71
N LEU A 188 -4.97 2.46 10.08
CA LEU A 188 -4.84 3.87 9.75
C LEU A 188 -4.34 4.02 8.31
N LYS A 189 -5.21 4.56 7.46
CA LYS A 189 -4.90 4.97 6.09
C LYS A 189 -4.58 6.46 6.07
N GLY A 190 -3.47 6.82 5.45
CA GLY A 190 -3.07 8.21 5.23
C GLY A 190 -2.97 8.54 3.74
N ARG A 191 -3.22 9.81 3.40
CA ARG A 191 -3.35 10.34 2.03
C ARG A 191 -4.48 9.70 1.23
N GLU A 192 -5.54 9.28 1.92
CA GLU A 192 -6.71 8.62 1.35
C GLU A 192 -7.96 9.18 2.02
N ASP A 193 -9.00 9.42 1.22
CA ASP A 193 -10.30 9.89 1.71
C ASP A 193 -11.24 8.70 1.86
N LEU A 194 -11.56 8.35 3.12
CA LEU A 194 -12.38 7.17 3.43
C LEU A 194 -13.88 7.48 3.52
N ARG A 195 -14.33 8.67 3.11
CA ARG A 195 -15.76 9.03 3.19
C ARG A 195 -16.63 8.14 2.33
N LEU A 196 -16.16 7.76 1.13
CA LEU A 196 -16.89 6.85 0.25
C LEU A 196 -17.03 5.47 0.88
N ASP A 197 -15.92 4.91 1.39
CA ASP A 197 -15.90 3.64 2.10
C ASP A 197 -16.86 3.63 3.29
N ALA A 198 -16.87 4.71 4.08
CA ALA A 198 -17.82 4.87 5.19
C ALA A 198 -19.28 4.84 4.73
N ARG A 199 -19.61 5.46 3.59
CA ARG A 199 -20.96 5.42 3.01
C ARG A 199 -21.35 4.03 2.52
N ILE A 200 -20.41 3.28 1.96
CA ILE A 200 -20.65 1.88 1.56
C ILE A 200 -20.94 1.04 2.81
N MET A 201 -20.17 1.18 3.90
CA MET A 201 -20.42 0.44 5.13
C MET A 201 -21.79 0.78 5.75
N GLN A 202 -22.22 2.03 5.68
CA GLN A 202 -23.56 2.44 6.10
C GLN A 202 -24.67 1.82 5.22
N LEU A 203 -24.46 1.76 3.91
CA LEU A 203 -25.40 1.08 3.00
C LEU A 203 -25.51 -0.40 3.34
N LEU A 204 -24.39 -1.10 3.57
CA LEU A 204 -24.40 -2.50 3.98
C LEU A 204 -25.11 -2.69 5.33
N GLN A 205 -24.93 -1.77 6.27
CA GLN A 205 -25.65 -1.76 7.54
C GLN A 205 -27.18 -1.62 7.32
N ALA A 206 -27.61 -0.72 6.44
CA ALA A 206 -29.03 -0.56 6.10
C ALA A 206 -29.61 -1.81 5.43
N ILE A 207 -28.86 -2.43 4.50
CA ILE A 207 -29.24 -3.70 3.86
C ILE A 207 -29.46 -4.80 4.91
N ASN A 208 -28.57 -4.91 5.91
CA ASN A 208 -28.76 -5.86 7.00
C ASN A 208 -30.04 -5.60 7.80
N GLY A 209 -30.41 -4.33 8.02
CA GLY A 209 -31.71 -3.99 8.62
C GLY A 209 -32.89 -4.60 7.86
N PHE A 210 -32.88 -4.50 6.53
CA PHE A 210 -33.91 -5.13 5.68
C PHE A 210 -33.85 -6.66 5.73
N LEU A 211 -32.66 -7.25 5.66
CA LEU A 211 -32.48 -8.71 5.76
C LEU A 211 -32.97 -9.28 7.09
N HIS A 212 -32.82 -8.55 8.19
CA HIS A 212 -33.33 -8.97 9.50
C HIS A 212 -34.84 -8.77 9.66
N SER A 213 -35.43 -7.79 8.96
CA SER A 213 -36.88 -7.55 9.02
C SER A 213 -37.73 -8.62 8.34
N SER A 214 -37.17 -9.33 7.34
CA SER A 214 -37.87 -10.39 6.62
C SER A 214 -37.70 -11.74 7.34
N SER A 215 -38.81 -12.41 7.65
CA SER A 215 -38.81 -13.72 8.34
C SER A 215 -38.06 -14.81 7.56
N SER A 216 -38.16 -14.79 6.22
CA SER A 216 -37.51 -15.74 5.31
C SER A 216 -35.98 -15.66 5.30
N THR A 217 -35.43 -14.48 5.59
CA THR A 217 -33.99 -14.19 5.61
C THR A 217 -33.44 -14.23 7.03
N CYS A 218 -34.22 -13.77 8.01
CA CYS A 218 -33.88 -13.85 9.44
C CYS A 218 -33.75 -15.29 9.91
N SER A 219 -34.68 -16.18 9.53
CA SER A 219 -34.61 -17.62 9.86
C SER A 219 -33.36 -18.31 9.33
N LYS A 220 -32.75 -17.77 8.26
CA LYS A 220 -31.50 -18.26 7.65
C LYS A 220 -30.26 -17.54 8.18
N SER A 221 -30.40 -16.58 9.09
CA SER A 221 -29.31 -15.74 9.61
C SER A 221 -28.51 -15.06 8.49
N LEU A 222 -29.19 -14.64 7.42
CA LEU A 222 -28.54 -13.97 6.30
C LEU A 222 -28.13 -12.55 6.69
N GLY A 223 -26.86 -12.24 6.52
CA GLY A 223 -26.31 -10.92 6.80
C GLY A 223 -25.01 -10.68 6.05
N ILE A 224 -24.81 -9.45 5.63
CA ILE A 224 -23.58 -8.99 4.99
C ILE A 224 -22.61 -8.59 6.10
N ARG A 225 -21.42 -9.18 6.12
CA ARG A 225 -20.35 -8.74 7.02
C ARG A 225 -19.86 -7.36 6.58
N TYR A 226 -19.85 -6.41 7.49
CA TYR A 226 -19.31 -5.07 7.30
C TYR A 226 -18.40 -4.71 8.50
N TYR A 227 -17.62 -3.66 8.35
CA TYR A 227 -16.68 -3.19 9.36
C TYR A 227 -16.80 -1.69 9.53
N SER A 228 -16.34 -1.16 10.67
CA SER A 228 -16.35 0.30 10.88
C SER A 228 -15.31 1.01 10.00
N VAL A 229 -15.68 2.19 9.51
CA VAL A 229 -14.79 3.13 8.85
C VAL A 229 -15.04 4.52 9.47
N THR A 230 -14.00 5.09 10.06
CA THR A 230 -14.05 6.40 10.72
C THR A 230 -13.14 7.38 9.98
N PRO A 231 -13.68 8.23 9.09
CA PRO A 231 -12.90 9.30 8.48
C PRO A 231 -12.42 10.30 9.55
N ILE A 232 -11.12 10.58 9.60
CA ILE A 232 -10.53 11.58 10.50
C ILE A 232 -10.44 12.94 9.79
N SER A 233 -10.08 12.92 8.51
CA SER A 233 -9.99 14.11 7.66
C SER A 233 -10.20 13.72 6.19
N GLY A 234 -10.26 14.69 5.28
CA GLY A 234 -10.30 14.42 3.83
C GLY A 234 -9.04 13.73 3.26
N ARG A 235 -8.07 13.34 4.11
CA ARG A 235 -6.84 12.64 3.71
C ARG A 235 -6.43 11.54 4.68
N ALA A 236 -7.22 11.22 5.70
CA ALA A 236 -6.88 10.17 6.64
C ALA A 236 -8.12 9.59 7.30
N GLY A 237 -8.05 8.33 7.69
CA GLY A 237 -9.08 7.70 8.49
C GLY A 237 -8.70 6.31 8.99
N LEU A 238 -9.56 5.77 9.82
CA LEU A 238 -9.43 4.44 10.42
C LEU A 238 -10.38 3.47 9.74
N ILE A 239 -9.88 2.27 9.48
CA ILE A 239 -10.70 1.12 9.07
C ILE A 239 -10.55 0.09 10.19
N GLN A 240 -11.65 -0.40 10.72
CA GLN A 240 -11.61 -1.47 11.71
C GLN A 240 -10.89 -2.70 11.13
N TRP A 241 -9.96 -3.24 11.92
CA TRP A 241 -9.28 -4.47 11.55
C TRP A 241 -10.25 -5.65 11.73
N VAL A 242 -10.34 -6.48 10.71
CA VAL A 242 -11.13 -7.71 10.77
C VAL A 242 -10.18 -8.87 10.99
N ASP A 243 -10.31 -9.54 12.12
CA ASP A 243 -9.53 -10.73 12.45
C ASP A 243 -10.13 -11.99 11.84
N ASN A 244 -9.34 -13.07 11.81
CA ASN A 244 -9.75 -14.40 11.35
C ASN A 244 -10.26 -14.43 9.89
N VAL A 245 -9.68 -13.60 9.03
CA VAL A 245 -9.95 -13.58 7.59
C VAL A 245 -8.72 -14.02 6.79
N VAL A 246 -8.97 -14.77 5.72
CA VAL A 246 -7.94 -15.19 4.76
C VAL A 246 -8.37 -14.71 3.38
N SER A 247 -7.46 -14.05 2.65
CA SER A 247 -7.76 -13.65 1.28
C SER A 247 -7.77 -14.86 0.35
N ILE A 248 -8.68 -14.88 -0.64
CA ILE A 248 -8.72 -15.93 -1.67
C ILE A 248 -7.37 -16.05 -2.39
N TYR A 249 -6.68 -14.92 -2.60
CA TYR A 249 -5.34 -14.92 -3.18
C TYR A 249 -4.31 -15.63 -2.31
N SER A 250 -4.38 -15.47 -0.98
CA SER A 250 -3.52 -16.20 -0.05
C SER A 250 -3.74 -17.71 -0.15
N VAL A 251 -4.99 -18.15 -0.26
CA VAL A 251 -5.33 -19.57 -0.46
C VAL A 251 -4.70 -20.10 -1.75
N PHE A 252 -4.89 -19.38 -2.86
CA PHE A 252 -4.29 -19.73 -4.15
C PHE A 252 -2.76 -19.79 -4.08
N LYS A 253 -2.12 -18.79 -3.49
CA LYS A 253 -0.66 -18.72 -3.36
C LYS A 253 -0.11 -19.87 -2.50
N SER A 254 -0.76 -20.19 -1.38
CA SER A 254 -0.37 -21.32 -0.52
C SER A 254 -0.43 -22.64 -1.27
N TRP A 255 -1.47 -22.85 -2.08
CA TRP A 255 -1.55 -24.01 -2.96
C TRP A 255 -0.40 -24.06 -3.98
N GLN A 256 -0.09 -22.95 -4.66
CA GLN A 256 1.01 -22.89 -5.62
C GLN A 256 2.34 -23.28 -4.96
N THR A 257 2.63 -22.75 -3.77
CA THR A 257 3.85 -23.09 -3.02
C THR A 257 3.92 -24.58 -2.71
N ARG A 258 2.83 -25.20 -2.25
CA ARG A 258 2.79 -26.65 -1.96
C ARG A 258 2.96 -27.49 -3.23
N ALA A 259 2.30 -27.11 -4.32
CA ALA A 259 2.40 -27.81 -5.59
C ALA A 259 3.83 -27.76 -6.17
N GLN A 260 4.49 -26.60 -6.12
CA GLN A 260 5.89 -26.47 -6.54
C GLN A 260 6.84 -27.28 -5.66
N HIS A 261 6.63 -27.26 -4.35
CA HIS A 261 7.44 -28.05 -3.43
C HIS A 261 7.29 -29.55 -3.69
N ALA A 262 6.08 -30.04 -3.94
CA ALA A 262 5.83 -31.43 -4.29
C ALA A 262 6.51 -31.84 -5.62
N GLN A 263 6.44 -30.97 -6.64
CA GLN A 263 7.14 -31.19 -7.91
C GLN A 263 8.66 -31.20 -7.74
N PHE A 264 9.21 -30.27 -6.95
CA PHE A 264 10.65 -30.21 -6.66
C PHE A 264 11.14 -31.50 -5.97
N LEU A 265 10.39 -32.03 -5.01
CA LEU A 265 10.71 -33.31 -4.36
C LEU A 265 10.62 -34.50 -5.33
N ALA A 266 9.63 -34.49 -6.24
CA ALA A 266 9.41 -35.58 -7.19
C ALA A 266 10.48 -35.69 -8.29
N LEU A 267 11.14 -34.58 -8.66
CA LEU A 267 12.19 -34.58 -9.69
C LEU A 267 13.55 -35.12 -9.19
N GLY A 268 13.69 -35.43 -7.90
CA GLY A 268 14.91 -35.99 -7.33
C GLY A 268 16.08 -35.00 -7.28
N THR A 269 17.02 -35.22 -6.36
CA THR A 269 18.26 -34.45 -6.16
C THR A 269 19.29 -34.63 -7.28
N ALA A 270 18.85 -34.63 -8.54
CA ALA A 270 19.75 -34.70 -9.70
C ALA A 270 20.10 -33.27 -10.14
N ASN A 271 21.23 -32.77 -9.66
CA ASN A 271 21.97 -31.60 -10.20
C ASN A 271 21.43 -30.17 -9.98
N THR A 272 21.23 -29.72 -8.73
CA THR A 272 21.22 -28.26 -8.48
C THR A 272 21.84 -27.89 -7.13
N LYS A 273 22.82 -26.97 -7.16
CA LYS A 273 23.42 -26.27 -6.00
C LYS A 273 22.44 -25.40 -5.20
N SER A 274 21.13 -25.55 -5.41
CA SER A 274 20.08 -24.77 -4.73
C SER A 274 19.28 -25.66 -3.79
N SER A 275 19.38 -25.38 -2.49
CA SER A 275 18.69 -26.11 -1.41
C SER A 275 17.20 -25.78 -1.28
N ALA A 276 16.65 -24.90 -2.12
CA ALA A 276 15.28 -24.40 -2.01
C ALA A 276 14.56 -24.39 -3.37
N PRO A 277 13.24 -24.67 -3.40
CA PRO A 277 12.45 -24.55 -4.61
C PRO A 277 12.40 -23.10 -5.12
N PRO A 278 12.28 -22.88 -6.44
CA PRO A 278 12.18 -21.54 -7.00
C PRO A 278 10.92 -20.81 -6.49
N PRO A 279 10.94 -19.46 -6.40
CA PRO A 279 9.79 -18.71 -5.95
C PRO A 279 8.60 -18.86 -6.91
N VAL A 280 7.39 -18.87 -6.34
CA VAL A 280 6.13 -18.88 -7.11
C VAL A 280 6.11 -17.70 -8.09
N PRO A 281 5.86 -17.92 -9.40
CA PRO A 281 5.80 -16.84 -10.38
C PRO A 281 4.64 -15.89 -10.07
N ARG A 282 4.79 -14.61 -10.41
CA ARG A 282 3.71 -13.63 -10.23
C ARG A 282 2.59 -13.92 -11.22
N PRO A 283 1.32 -13.56 -10.91
CA PRO A 283 0.21 -13.73 -11.85
C PRO A 283 0.46 -13.09 -13.23
N SER A 284 1.15 -11.94 -13.26
CA SER A 284 1.55 -11.30 -14.51
C SER A 284 2.49 -12.18 -15.33
N ASP A 285 3.49 -12.78 -14.70
CA ASP A 285 4.50 -13.58 -15.38
C ASP A 285 3.88 -14.87 -15.93
N MET A 286 2.99 -15.50 -15.15
CA MET A 286 2.20 -16.66 -15.59
C MET A 286 1.33 -16.34 -16.82
N PHE A 287 0.61 -15.22 -16.77
CA PHE A 287 -0.25 -14.79 -17.88
C PHE A 287 0.57 -14.45 -19.14
N TYR A 288 1.62 -13.64 -19.00
CA TYR A 288 2.45 -13.24 -20.13
C TYR A 288 3.24 -14.41 -20.72
N GLY A 289 3.63 -15.37 -19.90
CA GLY A 289 4.27 -16.61 -20.32
C GLY A 289 3.41 -17.47 -21.25
N LYS A 290 2.08 -17.37 -21.18
CA LYS A 290 1.13 -18.11 -22.06
C LYS A 290 0.65 -17.27 -23.24
N ILE A 291 0.28 -16.01 -23.00
CA ILE A 291 -0.33 -15.16 -24.03
C ILE A 291 0.67 -14.77 -25.13
N ILE A 292 1.93 -14.52 -24.79
CA ILE A 292 2.93 -14.11 -25.78
C ILE A 292 3.21 -15.23 -26.79
N PRO A 293 3.46 -16.49 -26.38
CA PRO A 293 3.57 -17.61 -27.32
C PRO A 293 2.32 -17.80 -28.17
N ALA A 294 1.12 -17.74 -27.57
CA ALA A 294 -0.13 -17.92 -28.29
C ALA A 294 -0.40 -16.81 -29.33
N LEU A 295 0.01 -15.57 -29.05
CA LEU A 295 -0.03 -14.47 -30.03
C LEU A 295 0.96 -14.70 -31.17
N LYS A 296 2.18 -15.17 -30.87
CA LYS A 296 3.20 -15.51 -31.88
C LYS A 296 2.74 -16.64 -32.80
N GLU A 297 2.06 -17.65 -32.26
CA GLU A 297 1.46 -18.77 -33.02
C GLU A 297 0.44 -18.26 -34.06
N LYS A 298 -0.26 -17.16 -33.76
CA LYS A 298 -1.18 -16.48 -34.69
C LYS A 298 -0.52 -15.43 -35.59
N GLY A 299 0.81 -15.40 -35.65
CA GLY A 299 1.56 -14.47 -36.51
C GLY A 299 1.74 -13.07 -35.95
N ILE A 300 1.28 -12.78 -34.72
CA ILE A 300 1.39 -11.48 -34.09
C ILE A 300 2.76 -11.38 -33.40
N LYS A 301 3.76 -10.88 -34.13
CA LYS A 301 5.16 -10.79 -33.65
C LYS A 301 5.46 -9.53 -32.86
N ARG A 302 4.76 -8.42 -33.14
CA ARG A 302 4.90 -7.15 -32.39
C ARG A 302 3.81 -7.09 -31.32
N VAL A 303 4.16 -6.61 -30.14
CA VAL A 303 3.20 -6.38 -29.05
C VAL A 303 2.25 -5.26 -29.49
N ILE A 304 1.15 -5.64 -30.13
CA ILE A 304 0.02 -4.76 -30.41
C ILE A 304 -0.70 -4.42 -29.10
N SER A 305 -1.48 -3.34 -29.09
CA SER A 305 -2.27 -2.95 -27.93
C SER A 305 -3.14 -4.11 -27.45
N ARG A 306 -3.31 -4.27 -26.13
CA ARG A 306 -4.14 -5.34 -25.54
C ARG A 306 -5.57 -5.36 -26.09
N ARG A 307 -6.07 -4.21 -26.53
CA ARG A 307 -7.39 -4.06 -27.16
C ARG A 307 -7.50 -4.87 -28.45
N ASP A 308 -6.39 -4.98 -29.19
CA ASP A 308 -6.34 -5.57 -30.52
C ASP A 308 -6.02 -7.08 -30.49
N TRP A 309 -5.90 -7.67 -29.30
CA TRP A 309 -5.61 -9.10 -29.18
C TRP A 309 -6.81 -9.94 -29.63
N PRO A 310 -6.62 -10.98 -30.46
CA PRO A 310 -7.70 -11.87 -30.89
C PRO A 310 -8.44 -12.49 -29.69
N HIS A 311 -9.76 -12.57 -29.79
CA HIS A 311 -10.60 -13.11 -28.71
C HIS A 311 -10.32 -14.60 -28.48
N GLU A 312 -10.11 -15.35 -29.55
CA GLU A 312 -9.86 -16.78 -29.55
C GLU A 312 -8.56 -17.12 -28.81
N VAL A 313 -7.54 -16.26 -28.95
CA VAL A 313 -6.26 -16.41 -28.25
C VAL A 313 -6.43 -16.15 -26.74
N LYS A 314 -7.19 -15.11 -26.37
CA LYS A 314 -7.51 -14.82 -24.96
C LYS A 314 -8.29 -15.96 -24.33
N TYR A 315 -9.28 -16.50 -25.05
CA TYR A 315 -10.10 -17.62 -24.60
C TYR A 315 -9.28 -18.92 -24.45
N LYS A 316 -8.44 -19.26 -25.44
CA LYS A 316 -7.51 -20.41 -25.36
C LYS A 316 -6.63 -20.32 -24.10
N VAL A 317 -5.99 -19.18 -23.88
CA VAL A 317 -5.12 -18.98 -22.71
C VAL A 317 -5.88 -19.05 -21.39
N LEU A 318 -7.12 -18.53 -21.32
CA LEU A 318 -7.97 -18.69 -20.15
C LEU A 318 -8.22 -20.17 -19.85
N LEU A 319 -8.64 -20.95 -20.85
CA LEU A 319 -8.91 -22.38 -20.68
C LEU A 319 -7.66 -23.15 -20.27
N ASP A 320 -6.50 -22.82 -20.84
CA ASP A 320 -5.23 -23.45 -20.49
C ASP A 320 -4.84 -23.16 -19.03
N LEU A 321 -4.98 -21.91 -18.58
CA LEU A 321 -4.74 -21.53 -17.19
C LEU A 321 -5.77 -22.17 -16.22
N MET A 322 -7.02 -22.33 -16.64
CA MET A 322 -8.05 -23.01 -15.83
C MET A 322 -7.75 -24.50 -15.64
N LYS A 323 -7.09 -25.16 -16.60
CA LYS A 323 -6.70 -26.58 -16.48
C LYS A 323 -5.54 -26.78 -15.49
N GLU A 324 -4.72 -25.76 -15.28
CA GLU A 324 -3.58 -25.82 -14.35
C GLU A 324 -4.00 -25.72 -12.87
N VAL A 325 -5.18 -25.19 -12.58
CA VAL A 325 -5.67 -24.94 -11.22
C VAL A 325 -6.79 -25.91 -10.83
N PRO A 326 -6.72 -26.59 -9.68
CA PRO A 326 -7.80 -27.45 -9.19
C PRO A 326 -9.11 -26.68 -9.00
N ARG A 327 -10.22 -27.25 -9.49
CA ARG A 327 -11.56 -26.63 -9.37
C ARG A 327 -12.07 -26.54 -7.93
N HIS A 328 -11.65 -27.46 -7.07
CA HIS A 328 -12.19 -27.61 -5.71
C HIS A 328 -11.24 -27.07 -4.63
N LEU A 329 -10.36 -26.12 -4.98
CA LEU A 329 -9.35 -25.64 -4.06
C LEU A 329 -9.96 -25.03 -2.78
N LEU A 330 -10.97 -24.16 -2.93
CA LEU A 330 -11.66 -23.56 -1.78
C LEU A 330 -12.43 -24.60 -0.95
N TYR A 331 -13.06 -25.58 -1.60
CA TYR A 331 -13.78 -26.65 -0.93
C TYR A 331 -12.84 -27.48 -0.05
N GLN A 332 -11.68 -27.87 -0.59
CA GLN A 332 -10.66 -28.63 0.14
C GLN A 332 -10.10 -27.84 1.32
N GLU A 333 -9.86 -26.54 1.15
CA GLU A 333 -9.37 -25.67 2.22
C GLU A 333 -10.42 -25.48 3.33
N LEU A 334 -11.69 -25.32 2.96
CA LEU A 334 -12.79 -25.28 3.93
C LEU A 334 -12.94 -26.60 4.69
N TRP A 335 -12.77 -27.74 4.01
CA TRP A 335 -12.79 -29.06 4.62
C TRP A 335 -11.66 -29.22 5.64
N CYS A 336 -10.41 -29.00 5.21
CA CYS A 336 -9.24 -29.16 6.07
C CYS A 336 -9.22 -28.18 7.25
N ALA A 337 -9.81 -26.98 7.09
CA ALA A 337 -9.93 -26.00 8.17
C ALA A 337 -11.15 -26.25 9.09
N SER A 338 -11.85 -27.37 8.95
CA SER A 338 -13.00 -27.72 9.79
C SER A 338 -12.65 -28.85 10.74
N GLU A 339 -13.05 -28.72 12.01
CA GLU A 339 -12.82 -29.72 13.07
C GLU A 339 -13.62 -31.02 12.88
N GLY A 340 -14.40 -31.13 11.80
CA GLY A 340 -15.18 -32.31 11.44
C GLY A 340 -16.30 -32.00 10.46
N TYR A 341 -17.06 -33.04 10.07
CA TYR A 341 -18.10 -32.96 9.05
C TYR A 341 -19.21 -31.95 9.39
N LYS A 342 -19.62 -31.86 10.67
CA LYS A 342 -20.67 -30.94 11.10
C LYS A 342 -20.25 -29.47 10.94
N ALA A 343 -19.03 -29.13 11.36
CA ALA A 343 -18.47 -27.79 11.21
C ALA A 343 -18.32 -27.42 9.72
N PHE A 344 -17.86 -28.36 8.89
CA PHE A 344 -17.77 -28.16 7.45
C PHE A 344 -19.14 -27.93 6.80
N SER A 345 -20.11 -28.79 7.12
CA SER A 345 -21.47 -28.69 6.58
C SER A 345 -22.14 -27.37 6.97
N SER A 346 -21.82 -26.83 8.15
CA SER A 346 -22.30 -25.52 8.58
C SER A 346 -21.69 -24.36 7.79
N LYS A 347 -20.48 -24.50 7.25
CA LYS A 347 -19.81 -23.48 6.41
C LYS A 347 -20.27 -23.51 4.95
N MET A 348 -20.86 -24.63 4.50
CA MET A 348 -21.36 -24.83 3.13
C MET A 348 -22.81 -24.39 2.93
N LYS A 349 -23.55 -24.21 4.03
CA LYS A 349 -24.91 -23.62 4.05
C LYS A 349 -24.79 -22.10 4.02
#